data_AF-A0A932INZ7-F1
#
_entry.id   AF-A0A932INZ7-F1
#
_cell.length_a   1.000
_cell.length_b   1.000
_cell.length_c   1.000
_cell.angle_alpha   90.00
_cell.angle_beta   90.00
_cell.angle_gamma   90.00
#
_symmetry.space_group_name_H-M   'P 1'
#
loop_
_entity.id
_entity.type
_entity.pdbx_description
1 polymer ?
#
loop_
_entity_poly.entity_id
_entity_poly.type
_entity_poly.pdbx_seq_one_letter_code
_entity_poly.pdbx_strand_id
1 'polypeptide(L)'
;MSRSAAAVASVVKAYDVRGLVGEQIDDAFVKDVGAAFARLVRADATQVVIGHDMRDSSPGLSEAFAEGVLSQGLDVVRIGLASTDQLYFASGLLDCPGAMFTASHNPAAYNGIKLCRAGAKPVGQDTGLAVIREELVAGVPEYDGPAGTASDRDVLADYSEFLRSLVDVTSLRPLRVAVDAGNGMAGLTAPAVLGAIDSVTVLPLYFELDGTFPNHEANPLDPANLVDLQRFVVETGADIGLAFDGDADRCFVIDERGKPVSPSAITGMIAVRELAREIGATVIHNLITSRAVPELVVERGGTPVRSRVGHSYIKALMAETGAIFGGEHSAHYYFRDFWGADTGMLAALHVLAALGTQDRQLSELGIDFERYAASGEINFTVSDAPACVEAVLKAFGTRIHALDHVDGVTVDLGEGAWFNLRSSNTEPLLRLNVEARSSDEVAGLVDEVRTVIEAGSVP
;
A
#
# COMPACT_ATOMS: atom_id res chain seq x y z
N MET A 1 11.95 -23.90 -20.53
CA MET A 1 12.94 -24.67 -19.72
C MET A 1 12.40 -24.76 -18.31
N SER A 2 12.52 -25.90 -17.62
CA SER A 2 12.05 -26.01 -16.23
C SER A 2 12.88 -25.09 -15.33
N ARG A 3 12.21 -24.22 -14.57
CA ARG A 3 12.85 -23.32 -13.60
C ARG A 3 12.99 -24.06 -12.28
N SER A 4 14.08 -23.83 -11.55
CA SER A 4 14.23 -24.45 -10.23
C SER A 4 13.19 -23.91 -9.25
N ALA A 5 12.70 -24.77 -8.34
CA ALA A 5 11.74 -24.35 -7.33
C ALA A 5 12.25 -23.20 -6.44
N ALA A 6 13.57 -23.14 -6.22
CA ALA A 6 14.22 -22.05 -5.49
C ALA A 6 14.17 -20.73 -6.26
N ALA A 7 14.46 -20.73 -7.56
CA ALA A 7 14.40 -19.52 -8.39
C ALA A 7 12.97 -18.98 -8.51
N VAL A 8 11.96 -19.86 -8.65
CA VAL A 8 10.56 -19.41 -8.67
C VAL A 8 10.14 -18.85 -7.30
N ALA A 9 10.53 -19.50 -6.20
CA ALA A 9 10.22 -19.03 -4.84
C ALA A 9 10.86 -17.67 -4.52
N SER A 10 12.00 -17.35 -5.15
CA SER A 10 12.67 -16.07 -4.93
C SER A 10 11.97 -14.90 -5.61
N VAL A 11 11.03 -15.14 -6.53
CA VAL A 11 10.29 -14.06 -7.24
C VAL A 11 8.78 -14.13 -7.01
N VAL A 12 8.18 -15.30 -6.82
CA VAL A 12 6.78 -15.44 -6.41
C VAL A 12 6.70 -15.33 -4.89
N LYS A 13 6.37 -14.14 -4.40
CA LYS A 13 6.37 -13.78 -2.99
C LYS A 13 5.03 -14.12 -2.33
N ALA A 14 4.80 -13.59 -1.13
CA ALA A 14 3.56 -13.83 -0.39
C ALA A 14 2.33 -13.20 -1.06
N TYR A 15 2.50 -12.06 -1.72
CA TYR A 15 1.39 -11.25 -2.20
C TYR A 15 1.51 -10.76 -3.65
N ASP A 16 2.67 -10.95 -4.28
CA ASP A 16 2.92 -10.56 -5.67
C ASP A 16 4.06 -11.38 -6.30
N VAL A 17 4.36 -11.07 -7.55
CA VAL A 17 5.58 -11.49 -8.24
C VAL A 17 6.53 -10.31 -8.29
N ARG A 18 7.80 -10.46 -7.93
CA ARG A 18 8.77 -9.36 -7.92
C ARG A 18 10.22 -9.84 -8.08
N GLY A 19 10.99 -9.17 -8.92
CA GLY A 19 12.41 -9.50 -9.11
C GLY A 19 13.18 -8.51 -9.99
N LEU A 20 14.49 -8.72 -10.09
CA LEU A 20 15.39 -8.00 -10.99
C LEU A 20 15.14 -8.42 -12.44
N VAL A 21 14.92 -7.43 -13.31
CA VAL A 21 14.67 -7.66 -14.73
C VAL A 21 15.95 -8.12 -15.44
N GLY A 22 15.85 -9.16 -16.26
CA GLY A 22 16.97 -9.77 -16.99
C GLY A 22 17.79 -10.78 -16.18
N GLU A 23 17.65 -10.80 -14.85
CA GLU A 23 18.33 -11.75 -13.97
C GLU A 23 17.36 -12.76 -13.33
N GLN A 24 16.27 -12.26 -12.75
CA GLN A 24 15.31 -13.05 -11.98
C GLN A 24 13.96 -13.18 -12.69
N ILE A 25 13.56 -12.14 -13.42
CA ILE A 25 12.36 -12.12 -14.26
C ILE A 25 12.73 -11.66 -15.67
N ASP A 26 12.13 -12.29 -16.67
CA ASP A 26 12.28 -11.98 -18.09
C ASP A 26 10.94 -12.25 -18.82
N ASP A 27 10.87 -11.90 -20.10
CA ASP A 27 9.67 -12.07 -20.92
C ASP A 27 9.18 -13.52 -20.93
N ALA A 28 10.08 -14.50 -20.99
CA ALA A 28 9.73 -15.91 -21.01
C ALA A 28 9.12 -16.37 -19.67
N PHE A 29 9.68 -15.91 -18.54
CA PHE A 29 9.10 -16.11 -17.22
C PHE A 29 7.72 -15.49 -17.13
N VAL A 30 7.60 -14.22 -17.50
CA VAL A 30 6.34 -13.47 -17.37
C VAL A 30 5.23 -14.02 -18.28
N LYS A 31 5.58 -14.51 -19.47
CA LYS A 31 4.66 -15.25 -20.33
C LYS A 31 4.11 -16.51 -19.67
N ASP A 32 4.98 -17.28 -19.01
CA ASP A 32 4.53 -18.46 -18.26
C ASP A 32 3.67 -18.06 -17.04
N VAL A 33 3.95 -16.93 -16.39
CA VAL A 33 3.08 -16.39 -15.33
C VAL A 33 1.70 -16.05 -15.90
N GLY A 34 1.63 -15.40 -17.07
CA GLY A 34 0.38 -15.07 -17.75
C GLY A 34 -0.44 -16.30 -18.10
N ALA A 35 0.22 -17.35 -18.62
CA ALA A 35 -0.43 -18.61 -18.93
C ALA A 35 -0.96 -19.31 -17.66
N ALA A 36 -0.15 -19.40 -16.60
CA ALA A 36 -0.57 -19.99 -15.33
C ALA A 36 -1.74 -19.21 -14.68
N PHE A 37 -1.67 -17.88 -14.73
CA PHE A 37 -2.73 -17.01 -14.22
C PHE A 37 -4.03 -17.17 -15.01
N ALA A 38 -3.98 -17.23 -16.35
CA ALA A 38 -5.15 -17.47 -17.16
C ALA A 38 -5.81 -18.81 -16.81
N ARG A 39 -5.04 -19.88 -16.62
CA ARG A 39 -5.57 -21.17 -16.18
C ARG A 39 -6.26 -21.10 -14.82
N LEU A 40 -5.68 -20.34 -13.89
CA LEU A 40 -6.23 -20.15 -12.54
C LEU A 40 -7.60 -19.46 -12.55
N VAL A 41 -7.88 -18.58 -13.53
CA VAL A 41 -9.09 -17.75 -13.56
C VAL A 41 -10.08 -18.10 -14.68
N ARG A 42 -9.69 -18.92 -15.66
CA ARG A 42 -10.52 -19.25 -16.84
C ARG A 42 -11.87 -19.90 -16.52
N ALA A 43 -12.00 -20.57 -15.38
CA ALA A 43 -13.29 -21.12 -14.96
C ALA A 43 -14.35 -20.03 -14.73
N ASP A 44 -13.91 -18.83 -14.33
CA ASP A 44 -14.76 -17.75 -13.84
C ASP A 44 -14.65 -16.46 -14.69
N ALA A 45 -13.79 -16.43 -15.71
CA ALA A 45 -13.51 -15.25 -16.52
C ALA A 45 -13.27 -15.59 -18.00
N THR A 46 -13.61 -14.66 -18.88
CA THR A 46 -13.34 -14.74 -20.33
C THR A 46 -12.24 -13.79 -20.79
N GLN A 47 -11.86 -12.82 -19.94
CA GLN A 47 -10.86 -11.80 -20.25
C GLN A 47 -10.03 -11.44 -19.01
N VAL A 48 -8.85 -10.85 -19.22
CA VAL A 48 -7.98 -10.30 -18.18
C VAL A 48 -7.62 -8.86 -18.54
N VAL A 49 -7.73 -7.94 -17.58
CA VAL A 49 -7.26 -6.55 -17.76
C VAL A 49 -5.79 -6.41 -17.37
N ILE A 50 -5.01 -5.69 -18.17
CA ILE A 50 -3.57 -5.49 -17.95
C ILE A 50 -3.25 -4.00 -17.99
N GLY A 51 -2.60 -3.52 -16.93
CA GLY A 51 -2.05 -2.17 -16.82
C GLY A 51 -0.58 -2.23 -16.42
N HIS A 52 0.15 -1.15 -16.65
CA HIS A 52 1.57 -1.12 -16.36
C HIS A 52 2.03 0.27 -15.89
N ASP A 53 3.03 0.31 -15.01
CA ASP A 53 3.64 1.57 -14.58
C ASP A 53 4.59 2.14 -15.64
N MET A 54 5.23 3.26 -15.32
CA MET A 54 6.14 4.00 -16.21
C MET A 54 7.56 3.41 -16.33
N ARG A 55 7.86 2.25 -15.72
CA ARG A 55 9.20 1.66 -15.84
C ARG A 55 9.47 1.22 -17.28
N ASP A 56 10.69 1.41 -17.74
CA ASP A 56 11.10 1.03 -19.12
C ASP A 56 10.84 -0.45 -19.45
N SER A 57 10.94 -1.33 -18.45
CA SER A 57 10.69 -2.77 -18.60
C SER A 57 9.21 -3.16 -18.59
N SER A 58 8.34 -2.31 -18.05
CA SER A 58 6.92 -2.62 -17.84
C SER A 58 6.14 -2.90 -19.14
N PRO A 59 6.29 -2.10 -20.23
CA PRO A 59 5.59 -2.39 -21.49
C PRO A 59 5.91 -3.77 -22.05
N GLY A 60 7.20 -4.15 -22.13
CA GLY A 60 7.64 -5.43 -22.68
C GLY A 60 7.15 -6.63 -21.87
N LEU A 61 7.30 -6.55 -20.54
CA LEU A 61 6.82 -7.61 -19.64
C LEU A 61 5.30 -7.75 -19.70
N SER A 62 4.55 -6.64 -19.78
CA SER A 62 3.09 -6.67 -19.88
C SER A 62 2.58 -7.34 -21.15
N GLU A 63 3.26 -7.14 -22.29
CA GLU A 63 2.93 -7.81 -23.55
C GLU A 63 3.28 -9.30 -23.50
N ALA A 64 4.41 -9.67 -22.90
CA ALA A 64 4.78 -11.07 -22.72
C ALA A 64 3.74 -11.82 -21.87
N PHE A 65 3.23 -11.19 -20.81
CA PHE A 65 2.13 -11.76 -20.01
C PHE A 65 0.84 -11.88 -20.81
N ALA A 66 0.49 -10.86 -21.59
CA ALA A 66 -0.66 -10.88 -22.47
C ALA A 66 -0.59 -12.08 -23.43
N GLU A 67 0.55 -12.34 -24.07
CA GLU A 67 0.74 -13.52 -24.90
C GLU A 67 0.45 -14.83 -24.14
N GLY A 68 0.90 -14.92 -22.89
CA GLY A 68 0.63 -16.06 -22.01
C GLY A 68 -0.87 -16.25 -21.77
N VAL A 69 -1.57 -15.17 -21.44
CA VAL A 69 -3.04 -15.18 -21.22
C VAL A 69 -3.79 -15.59 -22.49
N LEU A 70 -3.48 -14.96 -23.62
CA LEU A 70 -4.09 -15.23 -24.91
C LEU A 70 -3.89 -16.69 -25.33
N SER A 71 -2.71 -17.26 -25.08
CA SER A 71 -2.41 -18.66 -25.39
C SER A 71 -3.29 -19.67 -24.64
N GLN A 72 -3.94 -19.25 -23.55
CA GLN A 72 -4.81 -20.09 -22.72
C GLN A 72 -6.31 -19.88 -22.99
N GLY A 73 -6.62 -19.10 -24.03
CA GLY A 73 -7.98 -18.89 -24.53
C GLY A 73 -8.77 -17.77 -23.86
N LEU A 74 -8.10 -16.89 -23.08
CA LEU A 74 -8.72 -15.70 -22.50
C LEU A 74 -8.36 -14.46 -23.31
N ASP A 75 -9.32 -13.55 -23.46
CA ASP A 75 -9.07 -12.24 -24.05
C ASP A 75 -8.24 -11.34 -23.11
N VAL A 76 -7.62 -10.31 -23.68
CA VAL A 76 -6.86 -9.30 -22.94
C VAL A 76 -7.41 -7.91 -23.22
N VAL A 77 -7.59 -7.11 -22.18
CA VAL A 77 -7.87 -5.67 -22.26
C VAL A 77 -6.68 -4.90 -21.72
N ARG A 78 -5.94 -4.21 -22.57
CA ARG A 78 -4.80 -3.37 -22.17
C ARG A 78 -5.31 -1.98 -21.84
N ILE A 79 -5.00 -1.49 -20.64
CA ILE A 79 -5.30 -0.12 -20.21
C ILE A 79 -4.08 0.81 -20.33
N GLY A 80 -2.94 0.27 -20.76
CA GLY A 80 -1.69 1.02 -20.94
C GLY A 80 -1.08 1.46 -19.62
N LEU A 81 -0.55 2.69 -19.61
CA LEU A 81 -0.05 3.34 -18.41
C LEU A 81 -1.17 3.49 -17.38
N ALA A 82 -0.97 2.92 -16.20
CA ALA A 82 -1.94 2.98 -15.10
C ALA A 82 -1.23 3.03 -13.75
N SER A 83 -1.87 3.60 -12.74
CA SER A 83 -1.53 3.30 -11.35
C SER A 83 -2.10 1.94 -10.92
N THR A 84 -1.62 1.39 -9.81
CA THR A 84 -2.14 0.13 -9.28
C THR A 84 -3.63 0.24 -8.94
N ASP A 85 -4.07 1.35 -8.38
CA ASP A 85 -5.49 1.57 -8.07
C ASP A 85 -6.35 1.82 -9.32
N GLN A 86 -5.81 2.41 -10.40
CA GLN A 86 -6.49 2.49 -11.69
C GLN A 86 -6.70 1.10 -12.31
N LEU A 87 -5.76 0.16 -12.15
CA LEU A 87 -6.00 -1.23 -12.52
C LEU A 87 -7.12 -1.86 -11.69
N TYR A 88 -7.12 -1.67 -10.36
CA TYR A 88 -8.18 -2.21 -9.50
C TYR A 88 -9.55 -1.66 -9.89
N PHE A 89 -9.63 -0.37 -10.22
CA PHE A 89 -10.84 0.22 -10.81
C PHE A 89 -11.23 -0.48 -12.11
N ALA A 90 -10.30 -0.70 -13.05
CA ALA A 90 -10.60 -1.37 -14.31
C ALA A 90 -11.09 -2.81 -14.11
N SER A 91 -10.46 -3.55 -13.19
CA SER A 91 -10.89 -4.90 -12.79
C SER A 91 -12.28 -4.91 -12.18
N GLY A 92 -12.61 -3.90 -11.36
CA GLY A 92 -13.93 -3.70 -10.78
C GLY A 92 -14.99 -3.32 -11.80
N LEU A 93 -14.68 -2.40 -12.71
CA LEU A 93 -15.57 -1.90 -13.76
C LEU A 93 -15.92 -2.99 -14.79
N LEU A 94 -14.93 -3.79 -15.18
CA LEU A 94 -15.08 -4.86 -16.18
C LEU A 94 -15.48 -6.20 -15.56
N ASP A 95 -15.53 -6.27 -14.22
CA ASP A 95 -15.69 -7.49 -13.42
C ASP A 95 -14.81 -8.64 -13.93
N CYS A 96 -13.51 -8.36 -14.13
CA CYS A 96 -12.55 -9.33 -14.66
C CYS A 96 -11.24 -9.34 -13.87
N PRO A 97 -10.49 -10.47 -13.89
CA PRO A 97 -9.16 -10.54 -13.29
C PRO A 97 -8.21 -9.49 -13.88
N GLY A 98 -7.23 -9.05 -13.10
CA GLY A 98 -6.28 -8.02 -13.48
C GLY A 98 -4.82 -8.37 -13.19
N ALA A 99 -3.91 -7.79 -13.96
CA ALA A 99 -2.46 -7.84 -13.73
C ALA A 99 -1.83 -6.44 -13.86
N MET A 100 -1.20 -5.97 -12.78
CA MET A 100 -0.48 -4.68 -12.76
C MET A 100 1.01 -4.95 -12.86
N PHE A 101 1.65 -4.42 -13.91
CA PHE A 101 3.10 -4.46 -14.05
C PHE A 101 3.71 -3.30 -13.29
N THR A 102 4.35 -3.62 -12.17
CA THR A 102 5.00 -2.62 -11.31
C THR A 102 5.96 -3.26 -10.31
N ALA A 103 7.00 -2.53 -9.94
CA ALA A 103 7.82 -2.83 -8.76
C ALA A 103 7.45 -1.97 -7.53
N SER A 104 6.32 -1.25 -7.58
CA SER A 104 5.93 -0.24 -6.60
C SER A 104 7.09 0.73 -6.33
N HIS A 105 7.62 0.74 -5.12
CA HIS A 105 8.72 1.60 -4.68
C HIS A 105 10.11 0.97 -4.74
N ASN A 106 10.27 -0.24 -5.28
CA ASN A 106 11.61 -0.83 -5.45
C ASN A 106 12.45 0.00 -6.44
N PRO A 107 13.79 -0.09 -6.38
CA PRO A 107 14.68 0.59 -7.34
C PRO A 107 14.35 0.30 -8.81
N ALA A 108 14.80 1.16 -9.73
CA ALA A 108 14.48 1.11 -11.17
C ALA A 108 14.71 -0.26 -11.84
N ALA A 109 15.75 -1.00 -11.42
CA ALA A 109 16.10 -2.30 -11.99
C ALA A 109 15.10 -3.44 -11.68
N TYR A 110 14.18 -3.23 -10.73
CA TYR A 110 13.15 -4.19 -10.38
C TYR A 110 11.89 -4.00 -11.22
N ASN A 111 11.16 -5.09 -11.41
CA ASN A 111 9.76 -5.09 -11.82
C ASN A 111 9.00 -6.23 -11.13
N GLY A 112 7.69 -6.32 -11.37
CA GLY A 112 6.82 -7.25 -10.71
C GLY A 112 5.41 -7.26 -11.29
N ILE A 113 4.55 -8.10 -10.71
CA ILE A 113 3.16 -8.26 -11.11
C ILE A 113 2.30 -8.34 -9.85
N LYS A 114 1.39 -7.37 -9.67
CA LYS A 114 0.29 -7.49 -8.71
C LYS A 114 -0.91 -8.11 -9.43
N LEU A 115 -1.37 -9.26 -8.95
CA LEU A 115 -2.48 -10.01 -9.56
C LEU A 115 -3.74 -9.86 -8.72
N CYS A 116 -4.89 -9.74 -9.40
CA CYS A 116 -6.20 -9.75 -8.76
C CYS A 116 -7.20 -10.60 -9.56
N ARG A 117 -8.16 -11.21 -8.86
CA ARG A 117 -9.35 -11.80 -9.49
C ARG A 117 -10.37 -10.69 -9.79
N ALA A 118 -11.45 -11.07 -10.48
CA ALA A 118 -12.59 -10.19 -10.76
C ALA A 118 -13.04 -9.40 -9.52
N GLY A 119 -13.32 -8.10 -9.73
CA GLY A 119 -13.63 -7.18 -8.65
C GLY A 119 -12.44 -6.85 -7.76
N ALA A 120 -11.22 -6.77 -8.32
CA ALA A 120 -9.97 -6.44 -7.61
C ALA A 120 -9.64 -7.31 -6.38
N LYS A 121 -10.19 -8.53 -6.30
CA LYS A 121 -9.95 -9.45 -5.17
C LYS A 121 -8.50 -9.94 -5.17
N PRO A 122 -7.80 -10.01 -4.02
CA PRO A 122 -6.37 -10.30 -3.99
C PRO A 122 -6.04 -11.74 -4.43
N VAL A 123 -4.90 -11.88 -5.10
CA VAL A 123 -4.25 -13.17 -5.38
C VAL A 123 -2.98 -13.28 -4.53
N GLY A 124 -3.10 -13.90 -3.36
CA GLY A 124 -1.98 -14.20 -2.45
C GLY A 124 -1.58 -15.68 -2.51
N GLN A 125 -0.74 -16.13 -1.56
CA GLN A 125 -0.30 -17.53 -1.48
C GLN A 125 -1.46 -18.52 -1.55
N ASP A 126 -2.46 -18.36 -0.67
CA ASP A 126 -3.56 -19.31 -0.53
C ASP A 126 -4.66 -19.14 -1.60
N THR A 127 -4.65 -18.04 -2.35
CA THR A 127 -5.71 -17.72 -3.34
C THR A 127 -5.25 -17.76 -4.79
N GLY A 128 -3.98 -18.07 -5.05
CA GLY A 128 -3.50 -18.39 -6.39
C GLY A 128 -1.99 -18.40 -6.61
N LEU A 129 -1.18 -17.66 -5.84
CA LEU A 129 0.27 -17.58 -6.08
C LEU A 129 0.97 -18.91 -5.84
N ALA A 130 0.50 -19.74 -4.91
CA ALA A 130 1.03 -21.10 -4.72
C ALA A 130 0.82 -21.96 -5.98
N VAL A 131 -0.38 -21.91 -6.57
CA VAL A 131 -0.70 -22.64 -7.81
C VAL A 131 0.16 -22.16 -8.97
N ILE A 132 0.30 -20.85 -9.15
CA ILE A 132 1.16 -20.27 -10.19
C ILE A 132 2.61 -20.73 -9.99
N ARG A 133 3.13 -20.69 -8.75
CA ARG A 133 4.47 -21.16 -8.44
C ARG A 133 4.67 -22.63 -8.80
N GLU A 134 3.71 -23.50 -8.49
CA GLU A 134 3.76 -24.92 -8.83
C GLU A 134 3.79 -25.14 -10.35
N GLU A 135 2.92 -24.46 -11.10
CA GLU A 135 2.88 -24.56 -12.56
C GLU A 135 4.16 -24.00 -13.22
N LEU A 136 4.76 -22.93 -12.68
CA LEU A 136 6.03 -22.39 -13.19
C LEU A 136 7.22 -23.36 -13.00
N VAL A 137 7.17 -24.22 -11.98
CA VAL A 137 8.20 -25.25 -11.73
C VAL A 137 7.95 -26.48 -12.58
N ALA A 138 6.70 -26.95 -12.64
CA ALA A 138 6.31 -28.17 -13.37
C ALA A 138 6.27 -27.97 -14.89
N GLY A 139 6.05 -26.73 -15.34
CA GLY A 139 5.68 -26.39 -16.71
C GLY A 139 4.16 -26.16 -16.81
N VAL A 140 3.79 -25.02 -17.39
CA VAL A 140 2.38 -24.64 -17.58
C VAL A 140 1.77 -25.52 -18.67
N PRO A 141 0.66 -26.25 -18.41
CA PRO A 141 0.03 -27.08 -19.43
C PRO A 141 -0.50 -26.25 -20.61
N GLU A 142 -0.29 -26.75 -21.82
CA GLU A 142 -0.81 -26.16 -23.05
C GLU A 142 -2.34 -26.17 -23.09
N TYR A 143 -2.91 -25.31 -23.93
CA TYR A 143 -4.33 -25.22 -24.20
C TYR A 143 -4.62 -25.55 -25.67
N ASP A 144 -5.45 -26.55 -25.89
CA ASP A 144 -5.79 -27.05 -27.24
C ASP A 144 -6.89 -26.23 -27.95
N GLY A 145 -7.43 -25.20 -27.29
CA GLY A 145 -8.46 -24.34 -27.85
C GLY A 145 -7.90 -23.14 -28.63
N PRO A 146 -8.78 -22.30 -29.20
CA PRO A 146 -8.34 -21.09 -29.89
C PRO A 146 -7.69 -20.11 -28.90
N ALA A 147 -6.69 -19.37 -29.36
CA ALA A 147 -6.15 -18.25 -28.60
C ALA A 147 -7.21 -17.15 -28.45
N GLY A 148 -7.12 -16.39 -27.35
CA GLY A 148 -7.92 -15.18 -27.14
C GLY A 148 -7.50 -14.04 -28.06
N THR A 149 -8.14 -12.88 -27.86
CA THR A 149 -7.89 -11.64 -28.59
C THR A 149 -7.50 -10.50 -27.64
N ALA A 150 -6.72 -9.54 -28.14
CA ALA A 150 -6.32 -8.36 -27.39
C ALA A 150 -7.08 -7.12 -27.88
N SER A 151 -7.44 -6.24 -26.93
CA SER A 151 -8.04 -4.93 -27.18
C SER A 151 -7.44 -3.88 -26.27
N ASP A 152 -7.58 -2.61 -26.63
CA ASP A 152 -7.09 -1.47 -25.85
C ASP A 152 -8.29 -0.67 -25.32
N ARG A 153 -8.20 -0.22 -24.06
CA ARG A 153 -9.20 0.67 -23.45
C ARG A 153 -8.53 1.63 -22.47
N ASP A 154 -8.54 2.92 -22.79
CA ASP A 154 -8.22 3.94 -21.80
C ASP A 154 -9.37 4.06 -20.78
N VAL A 155 -9.03 4.03 -19.49
CA VAL A 155 -9.97 4.14 -18.37
C VAL A 155 -9.64 5.30 -17.43
N LEU A 156 -8.67 6.17 -17.77
CA LEU A 156 -8.21 7.24 -16.87
C LEU A 156 -9.32 8.24 -16.53
N ALA A 157 -10.13 8.60 -17.52
CA ALA A 157 -11.28 9.49 -17.33
C ALA A 157 -12.37 8.83 -16.45
N ASP A 158 -12.73 7.58 -16.75
CA ASP A 158 -13.72 6.80 -16.00
C ASP A 158 -13.29 6.64 -14.52
N TYR A 159 -12.01 6.28 -14.29
CA TYR A 159 -11.40 6.17 -12.96
C TYR A 159 -11.47 7.49 -12.20
N SER A 160 -11.11 8.57 -12.87
CA SER A 160 -11.06 9.91 -12.30
C SER A 160 -12.44 10.42 -11.87
N GLU A 161 -13.46 10.21 -12.71
CA GLU A 161 -14.84 10.52 -12.37
C GLU A 161 -15.36 9.66 -11.22
N PHE A 162 -15.07 8.36 -11.25
CA PHE A 162 -15.49 7.44 -10.20
C PHE A 162 -14.93 7.83 -8.83
N LEU A 163 -13.63 8.13 -8.71
CA LEU A 163 -13.04 8.56 -7.45
C LEU A 163 -13.70 9.83 -6.88
N ARG A 164 -13.95 10.84 -7.73
CA ARG A 164 -14.67 12.05 -7.30
C ARG A 164 -16.13 11.80 -6.92
N SER A 165 -16.74 10.70 -7.40
CA SER A 165 -18.10 10.33 -6.99
C SER A 165 -18.17 9.73 -5.58
N LEU A 166 -17.05 9.19 -5.07
CA LEU A 166 -16.98 8.55 -3.75
C LEU A 166 -16.75 9.54 -2.61
N VAL A 167 -16.24 10.74 -2.90
CA VAL A 167 -15.97 11.79 -1.91
C VAL A 167 -16.56 13.11 -2.37
N ASP A 168 -17.41 13.72 -1.55
CA ASP A 168 -17.90 15.06 -1.82
C ASP A 168 -16.76 16.10 -1.71
N VAL A 169 -16.36 16.61 -2.87
CA VAL A 169 -15.35 17.66 -3.06
C VAL A 169 -15.95 18.93 -3.67
N THR A 170 -17.27 19.09 -3.63
CA THR A 170 -17.97 20.22 -4.29
C THR A 170 -17.90 21.54 -3.51
N SER A 171 -17.74 21.45 -2.18
CA SER A 171 -17.84 22.59 -1.26
C SER A 171 -16.52 22.90 -0.56
N LEU A 172 -15.39 22.60 -1.21
CA LEU A 172 -14.07 22.90 -0.64
C LEU A 172 -13.78 24.41 -0.76
N ARG A 173 -13.17 24.98 0.28
CA ARG A 173 -12.46 26.26 0.15
C ARG A 173 -11.35 26.12 -0.91
N PRO A 174 -10.89 27.22 -1.52
CA PRO A 174 -9.71 27.17 -2.37
C PRO A 174 -8.51 26.56 -1.62
N LEU A 175 -7.90 25.52 -2.20
CA LEU A 175 -6.74 24.81 -1.67
C LEU A 175 -5.60 24.82 -2.68
N ARG A 176 -4.40 25.11 -2.20
CA ARG A 176 -3.15 24.92 -2.93
C ARG A 176 -2.54 23.59 -2.51
N VAL A 177 -2.48 22.63 -3.42
CA VAL A 177 -2.09 21.25 -3.12
C VAL A 177 -0.77 20.95 -3.84
N ALA A 178 0.32 20.88 -3.07
CA ALA A 178 1.59 20.39 -3.59
C ALA A 178 1.51 18.87 -3.78
N VAL A 179 1.89 18.39 -4.95
CA VAL A 179 1.88 16.95 -5.24
C VAL A 179 3.26 16.56 -5.72
N ASP A 180 3.89 15.66 -4.98
CA ASP A 180 5.10 14.98 -5.38
C ASP A 180 4.74 13.62 -5.98
N ALA A 181 4.97 13.50 -7.29
CA ALA A 181 4.77 12.24 -7.99
C ALA A 181 6.02 11.34 -7.98
N GLY A 182 7.19 11.85 -7.57
CA GLY A 182 8.45 11.10 -7.56
C GLY A 182 8.78 10.47 -8.91
N ASN A 183 8.41 11.10 -10.03
CA ASN A 183 8.47 10.55 -11.39
C ASN A 183 7.62 9.28 -11.63
N GLY A 184 6.75 8.95 -10.69
CA GLY A 184 5.82 7.82 -10.68
C GLY A 184 4.44 8.11 -11.26
N MET A 185 3.55 7.14 -11.13
CA MET A 185 2.23 7.14 -11.78
C MET A 185 1.29 8.25 -11.29
N ALA A 186 1.55 8.86 -10.14
CA ALA A 186 0.81 10.05 -9.71
C ALA A 186 0.97 11.25 -10.68
N GLY A 187 2.05 11.31 -11.46
CA GLY A 187 2.23 12.30 -12.52
C GLY A 187 1.17 12.19 -13.63
N LEU A 188 0.59 10.99 -13.81
CA LEU A 188 -0.54 10.74 -14.72
C LEU A 188 -1.89 10.94 -14.03
N THR A 189 -2.05 10.38 -12.82
CA THR A 189 -3.37 10.29 -12.18
C THR A 189 -3.75 11.56 -11.41
N ALA A 190 -2.81 12.25 -10.77
CA ALA A 190 -3.12 13.46 -10.00
C ALA A 190 -3.67 14.61 -10.86
N PRO A 191 -3.12 14.93 -12.06
CA PRO A 191 -3.75 15.91 -12.95
C PRO A 191 -5.17 15.51 -13.36
N ALA A 192 -5.39 14.23 -13.68
CA ALA A 192 -6.69 13.74 -14.12
C ALA A 192 -7.75 13.85 -13.02
N VAL A 193 -7.38 13.53 -11.76
CA VAL A 193 -8.32 13.48 -10.63
C VAL A 193 -8.50 14.85 -9.98
N LEU A 194 -7.40 15.49 -9.58
CA LEU A 194 -7.40 16.73 -8.81
C LEU A 194 -7.56 17.96 -9.69
N GLY A 195 -7.04 17.93 -10.92
CA GLY A 195 -7.13 19.06 -11.85
C GLY A 195 -8.55 19.36 -12.34
N ALA A 196 -9.49 18.43 -12.14
CA ALA A 196 -10.91 18.61 -12.44
C ALA A 196 -11.72 19.24 -11.28
N ILE A 197 -11.07 19.54 -10.15
CA ILE A 197 -11.71 20.15 -8.98
C ILE A 197 -11.40 21.65 -8.98
N ASP A 198 -12.38 22.49 -9.32
CA ASP A 198 -12.21 23.94 -9.52
C ASP A 198 -11.58 24.67 -8.32
N SER A 199 -11.86 24.20 -7.10
CA SER A 199 -11.33 24.77 -5.86
C SER A 199 -9.90 24.32 -5.54
N VAL A 200 -9.31 23.40 -6.30
CA VAL A 200 -7.96 22.87 -6.06
C VAL A 200 -6.99 23.42 -7.11
N THR A 201 -5.93 24.07 -6.63
CA THR A 201 -4.76 24.40 -7.45
C THR A 201 -3.68 23.38 -7.19
N VAL A 202 -3.42 22.50 -8.16
CA VAL A 202 -2.33 21.52 -8.10
C VAL A 202 -0.99 22.21 -8.38
N LEU A 203 -0.03 22.03 -7.48
CA LEU A 203 1.35 22.49 -7.62
C LEU A 203 2.22 21.25 -7.87
N PRO A 204 2.66 21.01 -9.12
CA PRO A 204 3.34 19.78 -9.48
C PRO A 204 4.80 19.78 -9.05
N LEU A 205 5.24 18.66 -8.48
CA LEU A 205 6.63 18.32 -8.21
C LEU A 205 6.91 16.93 -8.82
N TYR A 206 7.88 16.88 -9.74
CA TYR A 206 8.34 15.65 -10.40
C TYR A 206 7.25 14.83 -11.14
N PHE A 207 6.40 15.50 -11.94
CA PHE A 207 5.28 14.88 -12.65
C PHE A 207 5.68 14.13 -13.93
N GLU A 208 6.88 14.38 -14.45
CA GLU A 208 7.41 13.69 -15.62
C GLU A 208 7.57 12.20 -15.31
N LEU A 209 6.83 11.35 -16.03
CA LEU A 209 6.91 9.90 -15.90
C LEU A 209 8.30 9.42 -16.35
N ASP A 210 9.12 8.96 -15.41
CA ASP A 210 10.49 8.51 -15.65
C ASP A 210 10.85 7.37 -14.69
N GLY A 211 10.86 6.15 -15.22
CA GLY A 211 11.17 4.93 -14.46
C GLY A 211 12.62 4.81 -14.00
N THR A 212 13.50 5.74 -14.37
CA THR A 212 14.87 5.82 -13.84
C THR A 212 14.94 6.55 -12.49
N PHE A 213 13.85 7.22 -12.08
CA PHE A 213 13.73 7.98 -10.82
C PHE A 213 14.86 9.00 -10.63
N PRO A 214 14.98 10.02 -11.52
CA PRO A 214 16.15 10.90 -11.57
C PRO A 214 16.27 11.87 -10.38
N ASN A 215 15.20 12.10 -9.60
CA ASN A 215 15.18 13.05 -8.50
C ASN A 215 15.41 12.37 -7.15
N HIS A 216 14.50 11.49 -6.76
CA HIS A 216 14.60 10.59 -5.62
C HIS A 216 13.81 9.31 -5.92
N GLU A 217 14.03 8.24 -5.15
CA GLU A 217 13.20 7.05 -5.28
C GLU A 217 11.73 7.39 -4.93
N ALA A 218 10.78 6.82 -5.67
CA ALA A 218 9.35 6.97 -5.40
C ALA A 218 8.92 6.10 -4.19
N ASN A 219 9.56 6.33 -3.05
CA ASN A 219 9.34 5.64 -1.79
C ASN A 219 9.16 6.63 -0.64
N PRO A 220 7.95 7.16 -0.41
CA PRO A 220 7.75 8.17 0.62
C PRO A 220 7.73 7.61 2.06
N LEU A 221 7.93 6.29 2.24
CA LEU A 221 8.23 5.71 3.56
C LEU A 221 9.59 6.14 4.08
N ASP A 222 10.56 6.40 3.19
CA ASP A 222 11.86 6.93 3.57
C ASP A 222 11.75 8.45 3.75
N PRO A 223 11.98 8.99 4.95
CA PRO A 223 11.93 10.43 5.20
C PRO A 223 12.85 11.24 4.26
N ALA A 224 13.95 10.66 3.76
CA ALA A 224 14.84 11.34 2.82
C ALA A 224 14.12 11.72 1.51
N ASN A 225 13.15 10.92 1.07
CA ASN A 225 12.39 11.14 -0.15
C ASN A 225 11.24 12.16 0.03
N LEU A 226 10.97 12.62 1.26
CA LEU A 226 9.95 13.64 1.54
C LEU A 226 10.54 15.06 1.61
N VAL A 227 11.86 15.21 1.75
CA VAL A 227 12.52 16.49 2.03
C VAL A 227 12.21 17.55 0.98
N ASP A 228 12.13 17.15 -0.30
CA ASP A 228 11.81 18.06 -1.39
C ASP A 228 10.36 18.54 -1.33
N LEU A 229 9.39 17.65 -1.14
CA LEU A 229 7.99 18.04 -0.94
C LEU A 229 7.82 18.93 0.30
N GLN A 230 8.47 18.59 1.42
CA GLN A 230 8.40 19.40 2.64
C GLN A 230 8.87 20.84 2.41
N ARG A 231 9.99 21.00 1.70
CA ARG A 231 10.51 22.30 1.31
C ARG A 231 9.56 23.02 0.35
N PHE A 232 9.09 22.30 -0.67
CA PHE A 232 8.23 22.85 -1.72
C PHE A 232 6.89 23.34 -1.18
N VAL A 233 6.29 22.63 -0.22
CA VAL A 233 5.06 23.06 0.48
C VAL A 233 5.25 24.44 1.13
N VAL A 234 6.33 24.61 1.88
CA VAL A 234 6.62 25.88 2.59
C VAL A 234 6.96 26.99 1.59
N GLU A 235 7.78 26.72 0.59
CA GLU A 235 8.20 27.70 -0.42
C GLU A 235 7.03 28.21 -1.28
N THR A 236 6.07 27.34 -1.58
CA THR A 236 4.92 27.68 -2.43
C THR A 236 3.68 28.13 -1.65
N GLY A 237 3.73 28.08 -0.32
CA GLY A 237 2.58 28.33 0.55
C GLY A 237 1.41 27.40 0.24
N ALA A 238 1.70 26.10 0.05
CA ALA A 238 0.68 25.09 -0.14
C ALA A 238 -0.06 24.83 1.19
N ASP A 239 -1.36 24.56 1.13
CA ASP A 239 -2.17 24.18 2.30
C ASP A 239 -1.87 22.74 2.75
N ILE A 240 -1.36 21.92 1.84
CA ILE A 240 -1.08 20.49 2.02
C ILE A 240 -0.09 20.02 0.94
N GLY A 241 0.79 19.09 1.32
CA GLY A 241 1.58 18.28 0.39
C GLY A 241 1.09 16.84 0.34
N LEU A 242 1.09 16.25 -0.85
CA LEU A 242 0.76 14.85 -1.10
C LEU A 242 1.95 14.19 -1.81
N ALA A 243 2.49 13.11 -1.25
CA ALA A 243 3.50 12.28 -1.91
C ALA A 243 2.95 10.89 -2.19
N PHE A 244 3.18 10.40 -3.40
CA PHE A 244 2.77 9.07 -3.84
C PHE A 244 4.00 8.19 -4.08
N ASP A 245 3.83 6.88 -3.94
CA ASP A 245 4.86 5.95 -4.37
C ASP A 245 4.78 5.67 -5.89
N GLY A 246 5.72 4.87 -6.40
CA GLY A 246 5.91 4.67 -7.84
C GLY A 246 4.65 4.28 -8.62
N ASP A 247 3.78 3.47 -8.03
CA ASP A 247 2.51 3.02 -8.61
C ASP A 247 1.26 3.63 -7.98
N ALA A 248 1.43 4.64 -7.14
CA ALA A 248 0.42 5.52 -6.57
C ALA A 248 -0.71 4.85 -5.76
N ASP A 249 -0.50 3.64 -5.22
CA ASP A 249 -1.45 3.01 -4.31
C ASP A 249 -1.28 3.46 -2.85
N ARG A 250 -0.19 4.17 -2.54
CA ARG A 250 0.03 4.84 -1.25
C ARG A 250 0.03 6.35 -1.37
N CYS A 251 -0.46 7.02 -0.32
CA CYS A 251 -0.46 8.48 -0.23
C CYS A 251 0.05 8.95 1.13
N PHE A 252 1.09 9.76 1.13
CA PHE A 252 1.67 10.39 2.31
C PHE A 252 1.32 11.87 2.33
N VAL A 253 1.15 12.42 3.52
CA VAL A 253 0.62 13.76 3.70
C VAL A 253 1.63 14.62 4.46
N ILE A 254 1.85 15.84 3.95
CA ILE A 254 2.66 16.88 4.57
C ILE A 254 1.73 18.07 4.90
N ASP A 255 1.81 18.58 6.13
CA ASP A 255 1.07 19.77 6.54
C ASP A 255 1.64 21.07 5.94
N GLU A 256 0.93 22.19 6.13
CA GLU A 256 1.32 23.50 5.59
C GLU A 256 2.65 24.04 6.16
N ARG A 257 3.20 23.41 7.21
CA ARG A 257 4.49 23.75 7.83
C ARG A 257 5.62 22.86 7.32
N GLY A 258 5.35 22.01 6.34
CA GLY A 258 6.32 21.04 5.82
C GLY A 258 6.58 19.88 6.79
N LYS A 259 5.64 19.56 7.69
CA LYS A 259 5.77 18.42 8.62
C LYS A 259 4.95 17.22 8.14
N PRO A 260 5.49 16.00 8.18
CA PRO A 260 4.71 14.82 7.85
C PRO A 260 3.57 14.64 8.85
N VAL A 261 2.38 14.32 8.33
CA VAL A 261 1.24 13.86 9.11
C VAL A 261 1.27 12.34 9.13
N SER A 262 1.20 11.72 10.31
CA SER A 262 1.37 10.28 10.41
C SER A 262 0.28 9.49 9.65
N PRO A 263 0.60 8.34 9.03
CA PRO A 263 -0.42 7.51 8.37
C PRO A 263 -1.55 7.05 9.30
N SER A 264 -1.28 6.95 10.60
CA SER A 264 -2.31 6.69 11.62
C SER A 264 -3.27 7.87 11.79
N ALA A 265 -2.77 9.11 11.76
CA ALA A 265 -3.62 10.29 11.80
C ALA A 265 -4.55 10.36 10.58
N ILE A 266 -3.99 10.08 9.39
CA ILE A 266 -4.76 10.01 8.14
C ILE A 266 -5.81 8.89 8.21
N THR A 267 -5.45 7.72 8.73
CA THR A 267 -6.39 6.61 8.99
C THR A 267 -7.54 7.08 9.88
N GLY A 268 -7.24 7.79 10.97
CA GLY A 268 -8.24 8.36 11.86
C GLY A 268 -9.15 9.38 11.16
N MET A 269 -8.57 10.30 10.36
CA MET A 269 -9.33 11.30 9.60
C MET A 269 -10.32 10.65 8.64
N ILE A 270 -9.88 9.65 7.89
CA ILE A 270 -10.73 8.92 6.94
C ILE A 270 -11.80 8.12 7.69
N ALA A 271 -11.42 7.39 8.75
CA ALA A 271 -12.34 6.60 9.55
C ALA A 271 -13.48 7.45 10.14
N VAL A 272 -13.18 8.65 10.67
CA VAL A 272 -14.21 9.56 11.19
C VAL A 272 -15.21 9.96 10.09
N ARG A 273 -14.74 10.22 8.86
CA ARG A 273 -15.59 10.60 7.73
C ARG A 273 -16.45 9.43 7.25
N GLU A 274 -15.88 8.24 7.15
CA GLU A 274 -16.60 7.03 6.74
C GLU A 274 -17.65 6.63 7.78
N LEU A 275 -17.35 6.74 9.08
CA LEU A 275 -18.32 6.49 10.15
C LEU A 275 -19.44 7.54 10.20
N ALA A 276 -19.21 8.75 9.70
CA ALA A 276 -20.28 9.73 9.52
C ALA A 276 -21.24 9.38 8.38
N ARG A 277 -20.77 8.65 7.35
CA ARG A 277 -21.61 8.09 6.28
C ARG A 277 -22.36 6.85 6.73
N GLU A 278 -21.72 5.99 7.51
CA GLU A 278 -22.28 4.74 8.01
C GLU A 278 -21.97 4.52 9.50
N ILE A 279 -22.90 4.96 10.35
CA ILE A 279 -22.78 4.80 11.81
C ILE A 279 -22.80 3.31 12.17
N GLY A 280 -21.87 2.87 13.02
CA GLY A 280 -21.76 1.47 13.44
C GLY A 280 -20.87 0.61 12.53
N ALA A 281 -20.34 1.16 11.44
CA ALA A 281 -19.52 0.40 10.52
C ALA A 281 -18.21 -0.10 11.16
N THR A 282 -17.70 -1.19 10.59
CA THR A 282 -16.41 -1.76 10.97
C THR A 282 -15.27 -1.02 10.26
N VAL A 283 -14.21 -0.69 10.99
CA VAL A 283 -12.97 -0.12 10.45
C VAL A 283 -11.80 -1.02 10.80
N ILE A 284 -11.03 -1.42 9.78
CA ILE A 284 -9.85 -2.27 9.99
C ILE A 284 -8.61 -1.39 10.16
N HIS A 285 -7.73 -1.76 11.08
CA HIS A 285 -6.43 -1.13 11.23
C HIS A 285 -5.36 -2.19 11.46
N ASN A 286 -4.14 -1.96 10.97
CA ASN A 286 -3.06 -2.90 11.24
C ASN A 286 -2.53 -2.77 12.67
N LEU A 287 -1.85 -3.82 13.15
CA LEU A 287 -1.50 -3.92 14.56
C LEU A 287 -0.50 -2.88 15.09
N ILE A 288 0.24 -2.22 14.20
CA ILE A 288 1.24 -1.19 14.52
C ILE A 288 0.79 0.23 14.14
N THR A 289 -0.48 0.44 13.78
CA THR A 289 -1.05 1.79 13.83
C THR A 289 -1.10 2.28 15.26
N SER A 290 -1.14 3.61 15.42
CA SER A 290 -1.40 4.25 16.71
C SER A 290 -2.67 3.74 17.38
N ARG A 291 -2.66 3.63 18.71
CA ARG A 291 -3.87 3.40 19.53
C ARG A 291 -4.93 4.48 19.34
N ALA A 292 -4.54 5.66 18.87
CA ALA A 292 -5.49 6.70 18.51
C ALA A 292 -6.54 6.22 17.50
N VAL A 293 -6.17 5.34 16.55
CA VAL A 293 -7.09 4.86 15.51
C VAL A 293 -8.26 4.06 16.12
N PRO A 294 -8.06 2.94 16.84
CA PRO A 294 -9.17 2.19 17.42
C PRO A 294 -9.97 3.01 18.45
N GLU A 295 -9.32 3.89 19.22
CA GLU A 295 -10.02 4.80 20.14
C GLU A 295 -10.99 5.73 19.40
N LEU A 296 -10.51 6.40 18.35
CA LEU A 296 -11.33 7.28 17.52
C LEU A 296 -12.50 6.53 16.87
N VAL A 297 -12.26 5.31 16.38
CA VAL A 297 -13.32 4.47 15.80
C VAL A 297 -14.42 4.20 16.85
N VAL A 298 -14.05 3.79 18.06
CA VAL A 298 -15.01 3.55 19.15
C VAL A 298 -15.74 4.83 19.55
N GLU A 299 -15.03 5.95 19.70
CA GLU A 299 -15.62 7.25 20.05
C GLU A 299 -16.63 7.76 19.01
N ARG A 300 -16.45 7.41 17.74
CA ARG A 300 -17.41 7.72 16.66
C ARG A 300 -18.47 6.63 16.47
N GLY A 301 -18.54 5.65 17.36
CA GLY A 301 -19.56 4.61 17.35
C GLY A 301 -19.33 3.51 16.32
N GLY A 302 -18.10 3.37 15.80
CA GLY A 302 -17.69 2.27 14.92
C GLY A 302 -17.10 1.08 15.69
N THR A 303 -16.79 0.02 14.95
CA THR A 303 -16.13 -1.18 15.49
C THR A 303 -14.72 -1.32 14.92
N PRO A 304 -13.64 -1.18 15.72
CA PRO A 304 -12.29 -1.40 15.22
C PRO A 304 -11.98 -2.89 15.12
N VAL A 305 -11.39 -3.32 14.01
CA VAL A 305 -10.88 -4.69 13.81
C VAL A 305 -9.39 -4.61 13.53
N ARG A 306 -8.60 -5.28 14.36
CA ARG A 306 -7.13 -5.29 14.25
C ARG A 306 -6.68 -6.39 13.29
N SER A 307 -5.78 -6.05 12.37
CA SER A 307 -5.19 -6.97 11.37
C SER A 307 -3.68 -7.14 11.55
N ARG A 308 -3.14 -8.24 11.01
CA ARG A 308 -1.69 -8.42 10.79
C ARG A 308 -1.16 -7.39 9.79
N VAL A 309 0.16 -7.17 9.74
CA VAL A 309 0.76 -6.31 8.71
C VAL A 309 0.68 -7.01 7.34
N GLY A 310 0.17 -6.31 6.32
CA GLY A 310 0.17 -6.78 4.94
C GLY A 310 -1.19 -6.67 4.27
N HIS A 311 -1.19 -6.11 3.06
CA HIS A 311 -2.39 -5.76 2.31
C HIS A 311 -3.37 -6.93 2.08
N SER A 312 -2.86 -8.15 1.87
CA SER A 312 -3.73 -9.32 1.63
C SER A 312 -4.59 -9.67 2.84
N TYR A 313 -4.08 -9.50 4.07
CA TYR A 313 -4.85 -9.74 5.29
C TYR A 313 -5.95 -8.69 5.48
N ILE A 314 -5.66 -7.42 5.20
CA ILE A 314 -6.65 -6.34 5.26
C ILE A 314 -7.78 -6.59 4.27
N LYS A 315 -7.46 -6.86 3.00
CA LYS A 315 -8.48 -7.15 1.96
C LYS A 315 -9.34 -8.36 2.32
N ALA A 316 -8.75 -9.43 2.87
CA ALA A 316 -9.49 -10.59 3.33
C ALA A 316 -10.45 -10.25 4.48
N LEU A 317 -9.99 -9.49 5.48
CA LEU A 317 -10.84 -9.06 6.59
C LEU A 317 -11.94 -8.09 6.13
N MET A 318 -11.69 -7.22 5.16
CA MET A 318 -12.73 -6.37 4.58
C MET A 318 -13.84 -7.20 3.95
N ALA A 319 -13.47 -8.24 3.19
CA ALA A 319 -14.44 -9.16 2.59
C ALA A 319 -15.23 -9.97 3.64
N GLU A 320 -14.57 -10.40 4.72
CA GLU A 320 -15.21 -11.16 5.81
C GLU A 320 -16.16 -10.30 6.66
N THR A 321 -15.73 -9.09 7.01
CA THR A 321 -16.43 -8.24 7.99
C THR A 321 -17.35 -7.21 7.36
N GLY A 322 -17.25 -6.97 6.05
CA GLY A 322 -17.93 -5.87 5.37
C GLY A 322 -17.44 -4.49 5.82
N ALA A 323 -16.22 -4.40 6.37
CA ALA A 323 -15.63 -3.15 6.85
C ALA A 323 -15.69 -2.06 5.78
N ILE A 324 -16.13 -0.87 6.18
CA ILE A 324 -16.27 0.28 5.28
C ILE A 324 -14.90 0.80 4.83
N PHE A 325 -13.91 0.71 5.73
CA PHE A 325 -12.58 1.26 5.55
C PHE A 325 -11.52 0.40 6.25
N GLY A 326 -10.32 0.37 5.68
CA GLY A 326 -9.12 -0.20 6.28
C GLY A 326 -7.92 0.74 6.14
N GLY A 327 -7.07 0.86 7.15
CA GLY A 327 -5.84 1.64 7.07
C GLY A 327 -4.62 0.92 7.62
N GLU A 328 -3.46 1.16 7.00
CA GLU A 328 -2.17 0.63 7.45
C GLU A 328 -1.16 1.73 7.78
N HIS A 329 -0.25 1.43 8.72
CA HIS A 329 0.91 2.25 9.04
C HIS A 329 1.78 2.63 7.83
N SER A 330 1.73 1.84 6.76
CA SER A 330 2.50 2.01 5.52
C SER A 330 1.80 2.90 4.48
N ALA A 331 0.71 3.57 4.87
CA ALA A 331 -0.09 4.47 4.03
C ALA A 331 -0.84 3.79 2.86
N HIS A 332 -1.15 2.50 3.00
CA HIS A 332 -2.23 1.86 2.21
C HIS A 332 -3.58 2.12 2.89
N TYR A 333 -4.56 2.53 2.09
CA TYR A 333 -5.90 2.90 2.54
C TYR A 333 -6.94 2.21 1.65
N TYR A 334 -7.79 1.39 2.26
CA TYR A 334 -8.70 0.48 1.58
C TYR A 334 -10.14 0.91 1.77
N PHE A 335 -10.92 0.90 0.70
CA PHE A 335 -12.30 1.41 0.72
C PHE A 335 -13.27 0.37 0.20
N ARG A 336 -14.31 0.07 0.97
CA ARG A 336 -15.33 -0.93 0.58
C ARG A 336 -15.98 -0.59 -0.76
N ASP A 337 -16.29 0.69 -0.96
CA ASP A 337 -16.92 1.21 -2.17
C ASP A 337 -15.95 1.28 -3.37
N PHE A 338 -14.66 1.00 -3.13
CA PHE A 338 -13.63 0.77 -4.15
C PHE A 338 -13.21 -0.72 -4.16
N TRP A 339 -14.20 -1.63 -4.10
CA TRP A 339 -14.05 -3.10 -4.06
C TRP A 339 -13.18 -3.64 -2.90
N GLY A 340 -13.00 -2.87 -1.83
CA GLY A 340 -12.08 -3.21 -0.75
C GLY A 340 -10.61 -3.15 -1.18
N ALA A 341 -10.32 -2.54 -2.34
CA ALA A 341 -8.96 -2.29 -2.79
C ALA A 341 -8.41 -0.99 -2.19
N ASP A 342 -7.09 -0.90 -2.18
CA ASP A 342 -6.32 0.26 -1.78
C ASP A 342 -6.23 1.31 -2.88
N THR A 343 -6.25 2.57 -2.48
CA THR A 343 -6.11 3.72 -3.37
C THR A 343 -5.55 4.92 -2.62
N GLY A 344 -4.35 5.34 -3.00
CA GLY A 344 -3.72 6.54 -2.46
C GLY A 344 -4.50 7.80 -2.86
N MET A 345 -5.04 7.84 -4.09
CA MET A 345 -5.74 9.01 -4.60
C MET A 345 -7.10 9.23 -3.90
N LEU A 346 -7.84 8.18 -3.59
CA LEU A 346 -9.07 8.31 -2.81
C LEU A 346 -8.77 8.78 -1.38
N ALA A 347 -7.70 8.26 -0.76
CA ALA A 347 -7.25 8.76 0.53
C ALA A 347 -6.91 10.26 0.48
N ALA A 348 -6.21 10.71 -0.57
CA ALA A 348 -5.96 12.14 -0.80
C ALA A 348 -7.28 12.94 -0.90
N LEU A 349 -8.28 12.47 -1.65
CA LEU A 349 -9.58 13.13 -1.73
C LEU A 349 -10.28 13.23 -0.37
N HIS A 350 -10.23 12.19 0.46
CA HIS A 350 -10.78 12.24 1.83
C HIS A 350 -10.08 13.28 2.70
N VAL A 351 -8.74 13.37 2.62
CA VAL A 351 -7.95 14.36 3.37
C VAL A 351 -8.25 15.77 2.88
N LEU A 352 -8.31 15.99 1.56
CA LEU A 352 -8.71 17.27 0.97
C LEU A 352 -10.12 17.67 1.39
N ALA A 353 -11.05 16.72 1.46
CA ALA A 353 -12.40 17.00 1.94
C ALA A 353 -12.45 17.27 3.45
N ALA A 354 -11.60 16.62 4.25
CA ALA A 354 -11.46 16.93 5.68
C ALA A 354 -10.89 18.35 5.91
N LEU A 355 -9.87 18.72 5.15
CA LEU A 355 -9.21 20.02 5.24
C LEU A 355 -10.06 21.14 4.65
N GLY A 356 -10.64 20.92 3.47
CA GLY A 356 -11.28 21.95 2.65
C GLY A 356 -12.68 22.34 3.08
N THR A 357 -13.35 21.56 3.95
CA THR A 357 -14.71 21.86 4.44
C THR A 357 -14.72 22.63 5.77
N GLN A 358 -13.55 23.16 6.19
CA GLN A 358 -13.35 23.86 7.45
C GLN A 358 -12.18 24.86 7.36
N ASP A 359 -12.01 25.71 8.39
CA ASP A 359 -11.10 26.86 8.35
C ASP A 359 -9.70 26.63 8.95
N ARG A 360 -9.50 25.58 9.76
CA ARG A 360 -8.20 25.28 10.40
C ARG A 360 -7.15 24.88 9.36
N GLN A 361 -5.89 25.09 9.72
CA GLN A 361 -4.76 24.54 8.97
C GLN A 361 -4.63 23.03 9.22
N LEU A 362 -3.91 22.33 8.34
CA LEU A 362 -3.77 20.87 8.45
C LEU A 362 -3.00 20.48 9.71
N SER A 363 -1.96 21.24 10.09
CA SER A 363 -1.23 21.02 11.34
C SER A 363 -2.11 21.14 12.59
N GLU A 364 -3.10 22.03 12.55
CA GLU A 364 -4.05 22.21 13.65
C GLU A 364 -5.05 21.06 13.66
N LEU A 365 -5.58 20.66 12.50
CA LEU A 365 -6.51 19.55 12.35
C LEU A 365 -5.87 18.21 12.78
N GLY A 366 -4.61 17.99 12.42
CA GLY A 366 -3.86 16.77 12.74
C GLY A 366 -3.77 16.46 14.23
N ILE A 367 -3.75 17.48 15.09
CA ILE A 367 -3.69 17.33 16.55
C ILE A 367 -4.84 16.45 17.10
N ASP A 368 -6.02 16.51 16.47
CA ASP A 368 -7.18 15.72 16.93
C ASP A 368 -6.96 14.20 16.73
N PHE A 369 -6.01 13.84 15.88
CA PHE A 369 -5.72 12.47 15.43
C PHE A 369 -4.35 11.96 15.91
N GLU A 370 -3.42 12.85 16.28
CA GLU A 370 -2.08 12.53 16.79
C GLU A 370 -2.03 12.58 18.32
N ARG A 371 -2.69 11.63 18.97
CA ARG A 371 -2.79 11.55 20.45
C ARG A 371 -1.54 11.02 21.14
N TYR A 372 -0.69 10.32 20.40
CA TYR A 372 0.48 9.60 20.90
C TYR A 372 1.70 9.93 20.06
N ALA A 373 2.88 9.85 20.68
CA ALA A 373 4.15 9.89 19.99
C ALA A 373 4.55 8.46 19.58
N ALA A 374 5.17 8.30 18.41
CA ALA A 374 5.64 7.02 17.91
C ALA A 374 7.12 7.07 17.51
N SER A 375 7.83 5.96 17.64
CA SER A 375 9.24 5.85 17.24
C SER A 375 9.45 5.74 15.72
N GLY A 376 8.40 5.46 14.97
CA GLY A 376 8.55 4.83 13.64
C GLY A 376 8.99 3.37 13.76
N GLU A 377 9.36 2.75 12.64
CA GLU A 377 9.91 1.39 12.61
C GLU A 377 11.44 1.46 12.73
N ILE A 378 12.00 0.77 13.73
CA ILE A 378 13.44 0.68 13.97
C ILE A 378 13.87 -0.76 13.68
N ASN A 379 14.86 -0.94 12.80
CA ASN A 379 15.38 -2.25 12.41
C ASN A 379 16.66 -2.59 13.17
N PHE A 380 16.71 -3.79 13.73
CA PHE A 380 17.90 -4.37 14.37
C PHE A 380 18.36 -5.60 13.59
N THR A 381 19.63 -5.63 13.18
CA THR A 381 20.24 -6.85 12.63
C THR A 381 20.62 -7.78 13.77
N VAL A 382 20.00 -8.95 13.81
CA VAL A 382 20.17 -9.92 14.90
C VAL A 382 20.42 -11.32 14.35
N SER A 383 21.26 -12.10 15.03
CA SER A 383 21.53 -13.50 14.69
C SER A 383 20.43 -14.45 15.16
N ASP A 384 19.78 -14.12 16.28
CA ASP A 384 18.70 -14.91 16.89
C ASP A 384 17.57 -13.98 17.38
N ALA A 385 16.62 -13.70 16.49
CA ALA A 385 15.47 -12.85 16.81
C ALA A 385 14.60 -13.42 17.95
N PRO A 386 14.25 -14.72 17.98
CA PRO A 386 13.54 -15.31 19.12
C PRO A 386 14.24 -15.09 20.47
N ALA A 387 15.54 -15.33 20.57
CA ALA A 387 16.28 -15.12 21.82
C ALA A 387 16.29 -13.64 22.26
N CYS A 388 16.42 -12.71 21.31
CA CYS A 388 16.32 -11.27 21.59
C CYS A 388 14.95 -10.89 22.14
N VAL A 389 13.87 -11.41 21.55
CA VAL A 389 12.49 -11.16 22.02
C VAL A 389 12.31 -11.69 23.45
N GLU A 390 12.75 -12.92 23.74
CA GLU A 390 12.68 -13.49 25.09
C GLU A 390 13.45 -12.64 26.13
N ALA A 391 14.64 -12.17 25.77
CA ALA A 391 15.45 -11.31 26.62
C ALA A 391 14.73 -9.98 26.94
N VAL A 392 14.12 -9.35 25.94
CA VAL A 392 13.32 -8.13 26.13
C VAL A 392 12.13 -8.39 27.04
N LEU A 393 11.34 -9.44 26.80
CA LEU A 393 10.19 -9.78 27.64
C LEU A 393 10.60 -10.02 29.11
N LYS A 394 11.73 -10.68 29.33
CA LYS A 394 12.28 -10.90 30.67
C LYS A 394 12.72 -9.59 31.35
N ALA A 395 13.30 -8.65 30.60
CA ALA A 395 13.74 -7.36 31.13
C ALA A 395 12.56 -6.50 31.61
N PHE A 396 11.44 -6.50 30.87
CA PHE A 396 10.25 -5.73 31.24
C PHE A 396 9.43 -6.40 32.36
N GLY A 397 9.40 -7.73 32.43
CA GLY A 397 8.89 -8.48 33.58
C GLY A 397 7.51 -8.02 34.07
N THR A 398 7.40 -7.60 35.33
CA THR A 398 6.12 -7.20 35.95
C THR A 398 5.56 -5.86 35.44
N ARG A 399 6.28 -5.14 34.57
CA ARG A 399 5.76 -3.93 33.91
C ARG A 399 4.81 -4.28 32.76
N ILE A 400 4.82 -5.53 32.30
CA ILE A 400 3.97 -5.99 31.21
C ILE A 400 2.53 -6.11 31.72
N HIS A 401 1.63 -5.31 31.15
CA HIS A 401 0.21 -5.37 31.42
C HIS A 401 -0.47 -6.49 30.62
N ALA A 402 -0.15 -6.59 29.32
CA ALA A 402 -0.66 -7.62 28.44
C ALA A 402 0.34 -7.96 27.32
N LEU A 403 0.21 -9.18 26.80
CA LEU A 403 0.94 -9.65 25.62
C LEU A 403 -0.04 -10.06 24.53
N ASP A 404 0.32 -9.75 23.31
CA ASP A 404 -0.41 -10.19 22.12
C ASP A 404 0.57 -10.73 21.07
N HIS A 405 0.19 -11.84 20.44
CA HIS A 405 1.03 -12.64 19.54
C HIS A 405 0.47 -12.74 18.12
N VAL A 406 -0.44 -11.83 17.72
CA VAL A 406 -1.06 -11.84 16.39
C VAL A 406 -0.03 -11.72 15.26
N ASP A 407 1.03 -10.92 15.46
CA ASP A 407 2.15 -10.74 14.54
C ASP A 407 3.38 -10.21 15.30
N GLY A 408 4.38 -11.07 15.50
CA GLY A 408 5.44 -10.82 16.46
C GLY A 408 4.93 -10.84 17.91
N VAL A 409 5.48 -9.98 18.76
CA VAL A 409 5.01 -9.79 20.14
C VAL A 409 4.73 -8.33 20.40
N THR A 410 3.46 -7.99 20.66
CA THR A 410 3.06 -6.68 21.18
C THR A 410 3.07 -6.74 22.70
N VAL A 411 3.79 -5.82 23.32
CA VAL A 411 3.88 -5.65 24.77
C VAL A 411 3.15 -4.38 25.16
N ASP A 412 2.01 -4.54 25.84
CA ASP A 412 1.28 -3.43 26.44
C ASP A 412 1.84 -3.16 27.84
N LEU A 413 2.26 -1.92 28.10
CA LEU A 413 2.76 -1.48 29.40
C LEU A 413 1.69 -0.73 30.21
N GLY A 414 0.47 -0.60 29.67
CA GLY A 414 -0.59 0.22 30.26
C GLY A 414 -0.40 1.71 29.99
N GLU A 415 -1.39 2.52 30.41
CA GLU A 415 -1.37 3.99 30.32
C GLU A 415 -1.12 4.59 28.92
N GLY A 416 -1.23 3.79 27.86
CA GLY A 416 -1.01 4.20 26.48
C GLY A 416 0.40 3.90 25.94
N ALA A 417 1.28 3.31 26.74
CA ALA A 417 2.62 2.90 26.31
C ALA A 417 2.64 1.45 25.83
N TRP A 418 3.24 1.21 24.67
CA TRP A 418 3.43 -0.14 24.13
C TRP A 418 4.59 -0.22 23.15
N PHE A 419 5.04 -1.45 22.90
CA PHE A 419 5.94 -1.73 21.79
C PHE A 419 5.62 -3.05 21.10
N ASN A 420 5.97 -3.17 19.83
CA ASN A 420 5.88 -4.40 19.05
C ASN A 420 7.26 -4.82 18.56
N LEU A 421 7.57 -6.11 18.71
CA LEU A 421 8.77 -6.75 18.18
C LEU A 421 8.37 -7.78 17.13
N ARG A 422 8.78 -7.58 15.87
CA ARG A 422 8.42 -8.45 14.75
C ARG A 422 9.64 -8.88 13.95
N SER A 423 9.80 -10.18 13.74
CA SER A 423 10.85 -10.70 12.87
C SER A 423 10.55 -10.41 11.40
N SER A 424 11.57 -10.05 10.63
CA SER A 424 11.44 -10.00 9.18
C SER A 424 11.29 -11.42 8.62
N ASN A 425 10.40 -11.59 7.64
CA ASN A 425 10.18 -12.87 6.96
C ASN A 425 11.27 -13.20 5.94
N THR A 426 12.08 -12.21 5.55
CA THR A 426 13.02 -12.30 4.42
C THR A 426 14.47 -11.99 4.80
N GLU A 427 14.69 -11.38 5.96
CA GLU A 427 16.00 -10.87 6.40
C GLU A 427 16.22 -11.18 7.89
N PRO A 428 17.48 -11.30 8.37
CA PRO A 428 17.78 -11.50 9.79
C PRO A 428 17.61 -10.20 10.59
N LEU A 429 16.42 -9.62 10.52
CA LEU A 429 16.05 -8.36 11.15
C LEU A 429 14.96 -8.58 12.20
N LEU A 430 15.09 -7.90 13.33
CA LEU A 430 14.03 -7.69 14.32
C LEU A 430 13.58 -6.24 14.23
N ARG A 431 12.29 -6.01 14.03
CA ARG A 431 11.68 -4.70 13.86
C ARG A 431 11.00 -4.27 15.15
N LEU A 432 11.25 -3.04 15.57
CA LEU A 432 10.67 -2.42 16.75
C LEU A 432 9.79 -1.25 16.36
N ASN A 433 8.56 -1.24 16.87
CA ASN A 433 7.71 -0.06 16.91
C ASN A 433 7.37 0.26 18.37
N VAL A 434 7.46 1.52 18.77
CA VAL A 434 7.13 2.00 20.12
C VAL A 434 6.17 3.16 20.00
N GLU A 435 5.19 3.20 20.90
CA GLU A 435 4.30 4.33 21.06
C GLU A 435 4.07 4.62 22.54
N ALA A 436 3.99 5.90 22.88
CA ALA A 436 3.71 6.37 24.22
C ALA A 436 3.10 7.79 24.19
N ARG A 437 2.79 8.37 25.35
CA ARG A 437 2.14 9.69 25.41
C ARG A 437 3.06 10.86 25.09
N SER A 438 4.38 10.64 25.12
CA SER A 438 5.37 11.68 24.85
C SER A 438 6.58 11.12 24.13
N SER A 439 7.26 11.98 23.35
CA SER A 439 8.48 11.61 22.64
C SER A 439 9.61 11.19 23.60
N ASP A 440 9.67 11.77 24.79
CA ASP A 440 10.67 11.40 25.81
C ASP A 440 10.45 9.98 26.34
N GLU A 441 9.18 9.60 26.57
CA GLU A 441 8.84 8.24 26.98
C GLU A 441 9.11 7.21 25.88
N VAL A 442 8.78 7.56 24.62
CA VAL A 442 9.15 6.75 23.45
C VAL A 442 10.66 6.55 23.39
N ALA A 443 11.46 7.62 23.50
CA ALA A 443 12.91 7.55 23.45
C ALA A 443 13.47 6.65 24.56
N GLY A 444 12.98 6.80 25.80
CA GLY A 444 13.39 5.96 26.92
C GLY A 444 13.09 4.47 26.70
N LEU A 445 11.90 4.14 26.20
CA LEU A 445 11.52 2.75 25.88
C LEU A 445 12.34 2.17 24.73
N VAL A 446 12.59 2.96 23.68
CA VAL A 446 13.46 2.55 22.56
C VAL A 446 14.86 2.24 23.06
N ASP A 447 15.45 3.09 23.90
CA ASP A 447 16.81 2.91 24.42
C ASP A 447 16.90 1.70 25.37
N GLU A 448 15.87 1.46 26.19
CA GLU A 448 15.79 0.27 27.05
C GLU A 448 15.73 -1.02 26.21
N VAL A 449 14.84 -1.09 25.21
CA VAL A 449 14.73 -2.25 24.31
C VAL A 449 16.02 -2.46 23.51
N ARG A 450 16.59 -1.39 22.95
CA ARG A 450 17.86 -1.43 22.20
C ARG A 450 18.98 -2.03 23.06
N THR A 451 19.14 -1.54 24.29
CA THR A 451 20.18 -2.01 25.20
C THR A 451 20.09 -3.52 25.44
N VAL A 452 18.88 -4.06 25.58
CA VAL A 452 18.67 -5.50 25.80
C VAL A 452 18.97 -6.30 24.52
N ILE A 453 18.52 -5.84 23.36
CA ILE A 453 18.78 -6.50 22.07
C ILE A 453 20.28 -6.54 21.79
N GLU A 454 20.99 -5.42 21.97
CA GLU A 454 22.42 -5.32 21.71
C GLU A 454 23.24 -6.16 22.70
N ALA A 455 22.84 -6.24 23.97
CA ALA A 455 23.49 -7.11 24.96
C ALA A 455 23.30 -8.61 24.67
N GLY A 456 22.18 -9.00 24.07
CA GLY A 456 21.90 -10.38 23.65
C GLY A 456 22.50 -10.76 22.28
N SER A 457 22.93 -9.76 21.49
CA SER A 457 23.49 -9.95 20.15
C SER A 457 25.03 -10.09 20.12
N VAL A 458 25.68 -10.05 21.28
CA VAL A 458 27.13 -10.31 21.41
C VAL A 458 27.38 -11.83 21.28
N PRO A 459 28.29 -12.27 20.38
CA PRO A 459 28.55 -13.69 20.13
C PRO A 459 29.08 -14.48 21.33
#